data_AF-A0A1I4IX53-F1
#
_entry.id   AF-A0A1I4IX53-F1
#
_cell.length_a   1.000
_cell.length_b   1.000
_cell.length_c   1.000
_cell.angle_alpha   90.00
_cell.angle_beta   90.00
_cell.angle_gamma   90.00
#
_symmetry.space_group_name_H-M   'P 1'
#
loop_
_entity.id
_entity.type
_entity.pdbx_description
1 polymer ?
#
loop_
_entity_poly.entity_id
_entity_poly.type
_entity_poly.pdbx_seq_one_letter_code
_entity_poly.pdbx_strand_id
1 'polypeptide(L)'
;MANPLLFSRAIITDNVTGDKTFGEWKAEQENEFNEVKSPDVKGYTPDQKLIEKIEGITAETQDITKSVIYKRNQGQIIITYIDDTTGKTLDIDELSGLTDDNTDYTTLDKISLYEKMGDNLVSNDFPTDGTKFKDNEQYYVVHLSHGVKTVVEEKKVNQTIHYVYKDGSKAVSDFNAIPKLFTRAIIIDKVTGEKTIGKWTAKMGNSFDKILSPIIKGYKPDKLLIPEVKNITEDTEDIEDTVTYSKNTPDDDTVPITTPPGDDMVPPITPRGIIIPPVTPPNNLIINNKNNSKKVINWTDLSNDRLLPSTGDDQKSQKYLGVLGSLLLGISAILIFMKRKNK
;
A
#
# COMPACT_ATOMS: atom_id res chain seq x y z
N MET A 1 -43.43 41.66 5.46
CA MET A 1 -44.76 42.05 4.92
C MET A 1 -44.57 43.36 4.19
N ALA A 2 -45.31 43.62 3.11
CA ALA A 2 -45.33 44.93 2.49
C ALA A 2 -46.10 45.93 3.38
N ASN A 3 -45.84 47.23 3.23
CA ASN A 3 -46.63 48.26 3.91
C ASN A 3 -48.03 48.34 3.28
N PRO A 4 -49.10 48.54 4.06
CA PRO A 4 -50.44 48.71 3.51
C PRO A 4 -50.54 50.02 2.73
N LEU A 5 -51.17 49.97 1.55
CA LEU A 5 -51.48 51.16 0.76
C LEU A 5 -52.76 51.81 1.31
N LEU A 6 -52.68 53.11 1.59
CA LEU A 6 -53.79 53.88 2.13
C LEU A 6 -54.48 54.68 1.03
N PHE A 7 -55.80 54.62 1.03
CA PHE A 7 -56.66 55.37 0.13
C PHE A 7 -57.70 56.15 0.92
N SER A 8 -57.93 57.40 0.54
CA SER A 8 -58.99 58.24 1.10
C SER A 8 -59.82 58.91 -0.01
N ARG A 9 -61.06 59.26 0.32
CA ARG A 9 -61.98 59.98 -0.58
C ARG A 9 -62.69 61.10 0.17
N ALA A 10 -62.97 62.18 -0.53
CA ALA A 10 -63.80 63.25 0.02
C ALA A 10 -65.26 62.80 0.13
N ILE A 11 -65.92 63.20 1.22
CA ILE A 11 -67.36 63.02 1.40
C ILE A 11 -67.95 64.40 1.65
N ILE A 12 -68.72 64.91 0.69
CA ILE A 12 -69.48 66.16 0.84
C ILE A 12 -70.86 65.76 1.35
N THR A 13 -71.31 66.41 2.41
CA THR A 13 -72.66 66.21 2.98
C THR A 13 -73.44 67.51 2.83
N ASP A 14 -74.66 67.44 2.30
CA ASP A 14 -75.57 68.58 2.31
C ASP A 14 -76.08 68.80 3.74
N ASN A 15 -75.89 70.02 4.27
CA ASN A 15 -76.22 70.35 5.66
C ASN A 15 -77.72 70.57 5.91
N VAL A 16 -78.57 70.52 4.88
CA VAL A 16 -80.03 70.70 4.95
C VAL A 16 -80.76 69.37 4.74
N THR A 17 -80.36 68.57 3.75
CA THR A 17 -80.99 67.26 3.46
C THR A 17 -80.29 66.09 4.13
N GLY A 18 -78.99 66.22 4.44
CA GLY A 18 -78.14 65.13 4.92
C GLY A 18 -77.62 64.21 3.81
N ASP A 19 -77.91 64.49 2.54
CA ASP A 19 -77.45 63.70 1.40
C ASP A 19 -75.93 63.73 1.27
N LYS A 20 -75.33 62.60 0.87
CA LYS A 20 -73.88 62.44 0.74
C LYS A 20 -73.46 62.24 -0.70
N THR A 21 -72.54 63.08 -1.16
CA THR A 21 -71.81 62.87 -2.42
C THR A 21 -70.39 62.40 -2.09
N PHE A 22 -70.03 61.25 -2.64
CA PHE A 22 -68.70 60.66 -2.49
C PHE A 22 -67.84 61.06 -3.70
N GLY A 23 -66.66 61.60 -3.44
CA GLY A 23 -65.66 61.82 -4.49
C GLY A 23 -64.87 60.55 -4.80
N GLU A 24 -64.06 60.63 -5.84
CA GLU A 24 -63.11 59.57 -6.22
C GLU A 24 -62.12 59.23 -5.10
N TRP A 25 -61.74 57.96 -5.02
CA TRP A 25 -60.64 57.50 -4.17
C TRP A 25 -59.29 58.03 -4.69
N LYS A 26 -58.42 58.41 -3.75
CA LYS A 26 -57.04 58.83 -4.02
C LYS A 26 -56.09 58.03 -3.14
N ALA A 27 -55.00 57.57 -3.73
CA ALA A 27 -53.88 57.03 -2.96
C ALA A 27 -53.23 58.16 -2.15
N GLU A 28 -52.87 57.88 -0.89
CA GLU A 28 -52.27 58.90 0.00
C GLU A 28 -50.75 59.02 -0.19
N GLN A 29 -50.12 58.01 -0.79
CA GLN A 29 -48.66 57.93 -0.98
C GLN A 29 -48.36 57.38 -2.39
N GLU A 30 -48.37 56.06 -2.53
CA GLU A 30 -48.08 55.29 -3.74
C GLU A 30 -49.25 54.32 -4.01
N ASN A 31 -49.37 53.85 -5.24
CA ASN A 31 -50.40 52.89 -5.68
C ASN A 31 -49.79 51.57 -6.15
N GLU A 32 -48.70 51.16 -5.51
CA GLU A 32 -47.86 50.03 -5.91
C GLU A 32 -47.23 49.34 -4.70
N PHE A 33 -47.04 48.02 -4.81
CA PHE A 33 -46.21 47.26 -3.88
C PHE A 33 -44.81 47.08 -4.48
N ASN A 34 -43.79 47.55 -3.77
CA ASN A 34 -42.38 47.35 -4.13
C ASN A 34 -42.00 45.86 -4.18
N GLU A 35 -40.93 45.54 -4.95
CA GLU A 35 -40.41 44.18 -5.06
C GLU A 35 -40.00 43.60 -3.68
N VAL A 36 -40.16 42.29 -3.51
CA VAL A 36 -39.78 41.60 -2.27
C VAL A 36 -38.87 40.42 -2.59
N LYS A 37 -37.64 40.48 -2.10
CA LYS A 37 -36.68 39.37 -2.20
C LYS A 37 -37.05 38.26 -1.22
N SER A 38 -37.03 37.03 -1.71
CA SER A 38 -37.22 35.84 -0.89
C SER A 38 -36.01 35.64 0.03
N PRO A 39 -36.20 35.41 1.34
CA PRO A 39 -35.10 35.13 2.26
C PRO A 39 -34.22 33.96 1.82
N ASP A 40 -32.91 34.07 2.02
CA ASP A 40 -32.01 32.93 1.87
C ASP A 40 -32.22 31.95 3.04
N VAL A 41 -32.56 30.70 2.72
CA VAL A 41 -32.79 29.62 3.70
C VAL A 41 -31.78 28.51 3.42
N LYS A 42 -30.82 28.31 4.32
CA LYS A 42 -29.79 27.27 4.20
C LYS A 42 -30.43 25.88 3.99
N GLY A 43 -29.92 25.08 3.06
CA GLY A 43 -30.51 23.79 2.69
C GLY A 43 -31.68 23.87 1.69
N TYR A 44 -32.14 25.07 1.30
CA TYR A 44 -33.30 25.24 0.45
C TYR A 44 -33.11 26.30 -0.65
N THR A 45 -33.83 26.13 -1.76
CA THR A 45 -33.99 27.11 -2.83
C THR A 45 -35.48 27.51 -2.94
N PRO A 46 -35.82 28.81 -2.89
CA PRO A 46 -37.18 29.26 -3.20
C PRO A 46 -37.48 29.08 -4.69
N ASP A 47 -38.71 28.67 -5.00
CA ASP A 47 -39.22 28.61 -6.37
C ASP A 47 -39.27 30.00 -7.06
N GLN A 48 -39.40 31.07 -6.27
CA GLN A 48 -39.34 32.45 -6.69
C GLN A 48 -38.32 33.21 -5.84
N LYS A 49 -37.20 33.66 -6.41
CA LYS A 49 -36.18 34.46 -5.68
C LYS A 49 -36.63 35.90 -5.40
N LEU A 50 -37.58 36.39 -6.18
CA LEU A 50 -38.11 37.74 -6.13
C LEU A 50 -39.61 37.67 -6.42
N ILE A 51 -40.42 38.35 -5.61
CA ILE A 51 -41.76 38.76 -5.99
C ILE A 51 -41.61 40.13 -6.66
N GLU A 52 -41.95 40.20 -7.94
CA GLU A 52 -41.89 41.44 -8.72
C GLU A 52 -42.83 42.51 -8.15
N LYS A 53 -42.48 43.77 -8.44
CA LYS A 53 -43.29 44.96 -8.14
C LYS A 53 -44.71 44.81 -8.71
N ILE A 54 -45.73 45.20 -7.93
CA ILE A 54 -47.13 45.19 -8.37
C ILE A 54 -47.65 46.62 -8.44
N GLU A 55 -47.91 47.11 -9.64
CA GLU A 55 -48.37 48.48 -9.91
C GLU A 55 -49.89 48.55 -10.13
N GLY A 56 -50.46 49.76 -10.09
CA GLY A 56 -51.85 50.01 -10.49
C GLY A 56 -52.90 49.59 -9.44
N ILE A 57 -52.52 49.50 -8.17
CA ILE A 57 -53.43 49.19 -7.07
C ILE A 57 -54.45 50.31 -6.89
N THR A 58 -55.71 49.96 -6.69
CA THR A 58 -56.83 50.88 -6.43
C THR A 58 -57.49 50.55 -5.09
N ALA A 59 -58.29 51.48 -4.55
CA ALA A 59 -59.08 51.25 -3.33
C ALA A 59 -60.07 50.07 -3.42
N GLU A 60 -60.43 49.64 -4.64
CA GLU A 60 -61.32 48.49 -4.89
C GLU A 60 -60.54 47.18 -5.17
N THR A 61 -59.20 47.23 -5.10
CA THR A 61 -58.35 46.05 -5.29
C THR A 61 -58.38 45.19 -4.02
N GLN A 62 -58.68 43.90 -4.18
CA GLN A 62 -58.69 42.94 -3.06
C GLN A 62 -57.26 42.64 -2.56
N ASP A 63 -57.15 42.20 -1.31
CA ASP A 63 -55.89 41.83 -0.68
C ASP A 63 -55.09 40.81 -1.51
N ILE A 64 -53.86 41.18 -1.87
CA ILE A 64 -52.99 40.35 -2.69
C ILE A 64 -52.12 39.47 -1.79
N THR A 65 -52.34 38.15 -1.86
CA THR A 65 -51.48 37.15 -1.22
C THR A 65 -50.55 36.50 -2.25
N LYS A 66 -49.26 36.38 -1.92
CA LYS A 66 -48.25 35.64 -2.68
C LYS A 66 -47.56 34.63 -1.76
N SER A 67 -47.31 33.43 -2.26
CA SER A 67 -46.65 32.35 -1.52
C SER A 67 -45.39 31.93 -2.28
N VAL A 68 -44.28 31.79 -1.56
CA VAL A 68 -43.00 31.28 -2.06
C VAL A 68 -42.77 29.90 -1.45
N ILE A 69 -42.46 28.91 -2.28
CA ILE A 69 -42.26 27.52 -1.85
C ILE A 69 -40.77 27.21 -1.85
N TYR A 70 -40.25 26.82 -0.69
CA TYR A 70 -38.86 26.41 -0.52
C TYR A 70 -38.72 24.90 -0.75
N LYS A 71 -37.86 24.52 -1.69
CA LYS A 71 -37.50 23.12 -1.98
C LYS A 71 -36.12 22.83 -1.40
N ARG A 72 -35.92 21.66 -0.77
CA ARG A 72 -34.59 21.23 -0.31
C ARG A 72 -33.64 21.16 -1.51
N ASN A 73 -32.41 21.59 -1.29
CA ASN A 73 -31.34 21.50 -2.29
C ASN A 73 -30.91 20.04 -2.49
N GLN A 74 -30.39 19.73 -3.68
CA GLN A 74 -29.77 18.44 -3.96
C GLN A 74 -28.28 18.51 -3.58
N GLY A 75 -27.80 17.56 -2.78
CA GLY A 75 -26.40 17.38 -2.48
C GLY A 75 -25.80 16.18 -3.21
N GLN A 76 -24.48 16.20 -3.41
CA GLN A 76 -23.71 15.12 -4.02
C GLN A 76 -22.48 14.79 -3.17
N ILE A 77 -22.16 13.51 -3.06
CA ILE A 77 -20.94 13.00 -2.41
C ILE A 77 -20.21 12.13 -3.43
N ILE A 78 -18.92 12.38 -3.62
CA ILE A 78 -18.04 11.66 -4.54
C ILE A 78 -16.94 10.99 -3.74
N ILE A 79 -16.83 9.67 -3.84
CA ILE A 79 -15.82 8.85 -3.16
C ILE A 79 -14.91 8.26 -4.22
N THR A 80 -13.62 8.62 -4.20
CA THR A 80 -12.61 8.18 -5.17
C THR A 80 -11.70 7.13 -4.54
N TYR A 81 -11.57 5.97 -5.18
CA TYR A 81 -10.62 4.92 -4.78
C TYR A 81 -9.36 5.05 -5.63
N ILE A 82 -8.18 5.15 -5.00
CA ILE A 82 -6.89 5.37 -5.66
C ILE A 82 -5.93 4.26 -5.27
N ASP A 83 -5.22 3.69 -6.25
CA ASP A 83 -4.02 2.88 -6.02
C ASP A 83 -2.77 3.75 -6.07
N ASP A 84 -2.07 3.86 -4.93
CA ASP A 84 -0.83 4.61 -4.76
C ASP A 84 0.38 3.96 -5.46
N THR A 85 0.29 2.68 -5.83
CA THR A 85 1.37 1.93 -6.48
C THR A 85 1.51 2.33 -7.95
N THR A 86 0.39 2.45 -8.66
CA THR A 86 0.34 2.88 -10.07
C THR A 86 -0.12 4.33 -10.25
N GLY A 87 -0.61 4.99 -9.19
CA GLY A 87 -1.12 6.36 -9.21
C GLY A 87 -2.47 6.50 -9.94
N LYS A 88 -3.26 5.42 -10.01
CA LYS A 88 -4.51 5.37 -10.79
C LYS A 88 -5.74 5.38 -9.90
N THR A 89 -6.80 6.01 -10.39
CA THR A 89 -8.15 5.78 -9.86
C THR A 89 -8.59 4.35 -10.19
N LEU A 90 -8.95 3.59 -9.16
CA LEU A 90 -9.50 2.23 -9.25
C LEU A 90 -10.99 2.27 -9.55
N ASP A 91 -11.73 3.16 -8.87
CA ASP A 91 -13.19 3.30 -8.96
C ASP A 91 -13.66 4.65 -8.39
N ILE A 92 -14.89 5.04 -8.72
CA ILE A 92 -15.56 6.24 -8.18
C ILE A 92 -17.01 5.89 -7.83
N ASP A 93 -17.41 6.14 -6.59
CA ASP A 93 -18.84 6.15 -6.21
C ASP A 93 -19.37 7.57 -6.17
N GLU A 94 -20.53 7.78 -6.79
CA GLU A 94 -21.29 9.02 -6.69
C GLU A 94 -22.63 8.77 -5.98
N LEU A 95 -22.84 9.46 -4.88
CA LEU A 95 -24.07 9.42 -4.10
C LEU A 95 -24.81 10.75 -4.28
N SER A 96 -26.13 10.71 -4.31
CA SER A 96 -26.98 11.91 -4.33
C SER A 96 -28.15 11.78 -3.37
N GLY A 97 -28.54 12.90 -2.76
CA GLY A 97 -29.63 12.98 -1.79
C GLY A 97 -30.04 14.43 -1.54
N LEU A 98 -31.08 14.67 -0.75
CA LEU A 98 -31.47 16.04 -0.39
C LEU A 98 -30.61 16.53 0.77
N THR A 99 -30.28 17.82 0.80
CA THR A 99 -29.45 18.43 1.86
C THR A 99 -30.03 18.14 3.25
N ASP A 100 -29.18 17.67 4.16
CA ASP A 100 -29.44 17.09 5.50
C ASP A 100 -29.96 15.64 5.58
N ASP A 101 -30.19 14.95 4.45
CA ASP A 101 -30.37 13.48 4.44
C ASP A 101 -29.07 12.78 4.89
N ASN A 102 -29.20 11.67 5.62
CA ASN A 102 -28.08 10.78 5.93
C ASN A 102 -27.77 9.87 4.74
N THR A 103 -26.53 9.38 4.64
CA THR A 103 -26.20 8.20 3.82
C THR A 103 -25.84 7.00 4.70
N ASP A 104 -26.23 5.81 4.24
CA ASP A 104 -25.89 4.49 4.78
C ASP A 104 -24.67 3.86 4.08
N TYR A 105 -24.07 4.56 3.11
CA TYR A 105 -22.88 4.12 2.39
C TYR A 105 -21.69 3.91 3.33
N THR A 106 -20.92 2.85 3.07
CA THR A 106 -19.63 2.59 3.72
C THR A 106 -18.59 2.18 2.69
N THR A 107 -17.32 2.47 2.96
CA THR A 107 -16.18 2.05 2.12
C THR A 107 -15.76 0.59 2.36
N LEU A 108 -16.32 -0.08 3.38
CA LEU A 108 -15.83 -1.36 3.90
C LEU A 108 -15.89 -2.49 2.88
N ASP A 109 -16.97 -2.61 2.11
CA ASP A 109 -17.14 -3.70 1.14
C ASP A 109 -16.15 -3.57 -0.04
N LYS A 110 -15.91 -2.35 -0.52
CA LYS A 110 -14.91 -2.10 -1.59
C LYS A 110 -13.49 -2.25 -1.08
N ILE A 111 -13.15 -1.73 0.10
CA ILE A 111 -11.84 -1.98 0.73
C ILE A 111 -11.61 -3.50 0.88
N SER A 112 -12.60 -4.22 1.40
CA SER A 112 -12.55 -5.69 1.56
C SER A 112 -12.47 -6.44 0.22
N LEU A 113 -12.88 -5.84 -0.90
CA LEU A 113 -12.74 -6.41 -2.23
C LEU A 113 -11.29 -6.26 -2.72
N TYR A 114 -10.73 -5.05 -2.63
CA TYR A 114 -9.34 -4.78 -3.03
C TYR A 114 -8.32 -5.55 -2.16
N GLU A 115 -8.54 -5.65 -0.85
CA GLU A 115 -7.70 -6.46 0.04
C GLU A 115 -7.69 -7.95 -0.34
N LYS A 116 -8.80 -8.48 -0.86
CA LYS A 116 -8.87 -9.85 -1.41
C LYS A 116 -8.18 -9.98 -2.77
N MET A 117 -8.12 -8.90 -3.54
CA MET A 117 -7.40 -8.84 -4.82
C MET A 117 -5.89 -8.66 -4.66
N GLY A 118 -5.43 -8.27 -3.47
CA GLY A 118 -4.01 -8.24 -3.09
C GLY A 118 -3.53 -6.91 -2.53
N ASP A 119 -4.36 -5.88 -2.51
CA ASP A 119 -4.05 -4.57 -1.96
C ASP A 119 -4.00 -4.57 -0.43
N ASN A 120 -3.53 -3.45 0.14
CA ASN A 120 -3.75 -3.09 1.54
C ASN A 120 -4.29 -1.66 1.58
N LEU A 121 -5.19 -1.38 2.54
CA LEU A 121 -5.61 -0.01 2.85
C LEU A 121 -4.43 0.85 3.31
N VAL A 122 -4.26 2.03 2.70
CA VAL A 122 -3.29 3.05 3.08
C VAL A 122 -3.96 4.13 3.93
N SER A 123 -5.09 4.68 3.43
CA SER A 123 -5.92 5.62 4.19
C SER A 123 -7.36 5.64 3.67
N ASN A 124 -8.28 6.05 4.55
CA ASN A 124 -9.68 6.29 4.23
C ASN A 124 -10.10 7.57 4.96
N ASP A 125 -10.53 8.60 4.23
CA ASP A 125 -11.05 9.85 4.81
C ASP A 125 -12.59 9.88 4.92
N PHE A 126 -13.28 8.85 4.41
CA PHE A 126 -14.74 8.75 4.50
C PHE A 126 -15.17 8.53 5.97
N PRO A 127 -16.08 9.35 6.53
CA PRO A 127 -16.51 9.26 7.92
C PRO A 127 -17.10 7.90 8.29
N THR A 128 -16.53 7.26 9.32
CA THR A 128 -16.93 5.93 9.78
C THR A 128 -18.23 5.92 10.60
N ASP A 129 -18.63 7.08 11.12
CA ASP A 129 -19.91 7.35 11.79
C ASP A 129 -21.01 7.80 10.81
N GLY A 130 -20.71 7.79 9.50
CA GLY A 130 -21.61 8.25 8.44
C GLY A 130 -21.53 9.75 8.20
N THR A 131 -22.22 10.21 7.16
CA THR A 131 -22.23 11.63 6.77
C THR A 131 -23.60 12.04 6.24
N LYS A 132 -23.77 13.34 6.05
CA LYS A 132 -24.98 13.95 5.47
C LYS A 132 -24.65 14.65 4.17
N PHE A 133 -25.63 14.70 3.27
CA PHE A 133 -25.60 15.53 2.08
C PHE A 133 -25.66 17.02 2.46
N LYS A 134 -24.82 17.84 1.83
CA LYS A 134 -24.74 19.30 2.01
C LYS A 134 -25.21 20.04 0.77
N ASP A 135 -25.37 21.36 0.88
CA ASP A 135 -25.62 22.26 -0.26
C ASP A 135 -24.48 22.27 -1.29
N ASN A 136 -23.26 21.91 -0.86
CA ASN A 136 -22.06 21.83 -1.68
C ASN A 136 -21.62 20.39 -1.90
N GLU A 137 -20.98 20.13 -3.03
CA GLU A 137 -20.34 18.85 -3.34
C GLU A 137 -19.31 18.47 -2.24
N GLN A 138 -19.30 17.19 -1.89
CA GLN A 138 -18.42 16.60 -0.89
C GLN A 138 -17.52 15.57 -1.56
N TYR A 139 -16.23 15.61 -1.23
CA TYR A 139 -15.22 14.73 -1.81
C TYR A 139 -14.54 13.93 -0.71
N TYR A 140 -14.37 12.64 -0.96
CA TYR A 140 -13.68 11.69 -0.10
C TYR A 140 -12.75 10.82 -0.96
N VAL A 141 -11.61 10.42 -0.42
CA VAL A 141 -10.58 9.61 -1.08
C VAL A 141 -10.18 8.42 -0.20
N VAL A 142 -10.21 7.24 -0.80
CA VAL A 142 -9.67 6.00 -0.22
C VAL A 142 -8.38 5.66 -0.96
N HIS A 143 -7.26 5.64 -0.26
CA HIS A 143 -5.97 5.23 -0.79
C HIS A 143 -5.70 3.77 -0.45
N LEU A 144 -5.32 3.01 -1.47
CA LEU A 144 -4.94 1.60 -1.44
C LEU A 144 -3.54 1.46 -2.05
N SER A 145 -2.86 0.35 -1.77
CA SER A 145 -1.59 0.03 -2.42
C SER A 145 -1.41 -1.47 -2.55
N HIS A 146 -0.77 -1.91 -3.63
CA HIS A 146 -0.49 -3.31 -3.89
C HIS A 146 0.29 -3.92 -2.72
N GLY A 147 -0.23 -5.00 -2.15
CA GLY A 147 0.53 -5.78 -1.19
C GLY A 147 1.67 -6.52 -1.85
N VAL A 148 2.74 -6.73 -1.08
CA VAL A 148 3.90 -7.50 -1.52
C VAL A 148 4.04 -8.80 -0.74
N LYS A 149 4.63 -9.80 -1.38
CA LYS A 149 5.07 -11.06 -0.77
C LYS A 149 6.55 -11.25 -1.06
N THR A 150 7.36 -11.31 -0.02
CA THR A 150 8.79 -11.61 -0.14
C THR A 150 9.03 -13.11 -0.03
N VAL A 151 9.80 -13.66 -0.98
CA VAL A 151 10.34 -15.03 -0.94
C VAL A 151 11.86 -14.92 -0.90
N VAL A 152 12.53 -15.76 -0.11
CA VAL A 152 14.00 -15.86 -0.11
C VAL A 152 14.40 -17.10 -0.88
N GLU A 153 15.28 -16.94 -1.86
CA GLU A 153 15.98 -18.05 -2.50
C GLU A 153 17.38 -18.19 -1.90
N GLU A 154 17.82 -19.44 -1.76
CA GLU A 154 19.14 -19.80 -1.25
C GLU A 154 19.90 -20.65 -2.27
N LYS A 155 21.22 -20.45 -2.32
CA LYS A 155 22.18 -21.33 -2.98
C LYS A 155 23.34 -21.59 -2.03
N LYS A 156 23.95 -22.77 -2.14
CA LYS A 156 25.13 -23.16 -1.36
C LYS A 156 26.18 -23.67 -2.32
N VAL A 157 27.43 -23.30 -2.04
CA VAL A 157 28.61 -23.89 -2.66
C VAL A 157 29.34 -24.69 -1.59
N ASN A 158 29.67 -25.93 -1.88
CA ASN A 158 30.38 -26.86 -1.00
C ASN A 158 31.86 -26.97 -1.42
N GLN A 159 32.70 -27.41 -0.50
CA GLN A 159 34.04 -27.90 -0.82
C GLN A 159 34.26 -29.23 -0.10
N THR A 160 34.65 -30.24 -0.86
CA THR A 160 34.95 -31.59 -0.40
C THR A 160 36.38 -31.95 -0.77
N ILE A 161 37.15 -32.48 0.19
CA ILE A 161 38.49 -33.00 -0.05
C ILE A 161 38.50 -34.50 0.25
N HIS A 162 38.72 -35.31 -0.78
CA HIS A 162 38.88 -36.76 -0.67
C HIS A 162 40.35 -37.11 -0.41
N TYR A 163 40.57 -38.02 0.53
CA TYR A 163 41.92 -38.48 0.89
C TYR A 163 42.05 -39.97 0.56
N VAL A 164 42.89 -40.31 -0.40
CA VAL A 164 43.05 -41.68 -0.93
C VAL A 164 44.52 -42.11 -0.94
N TYR A 165 44.77 -43.41 -0.92
CA TYR A 165 46.08 -43.98 -1.24
C TYR A 165 46.26 -44.10 -2.77
N LYS A 166 47.49 -44.37 -3.21
CA LYS A 166 47.84 -44.55 -4.63
C LYS A 166 47.07 -45.64 -5.38
N ASP A 167 46.46 -46.59 -4.67
CA ASP A 167 45.60 -47.64 -5.24
C ASP A 167 44.11 -47.22 -5.35
N GLY A 168 43.78 -45.99 -4.98
CA GLY A 168 42.42 -45.44 -4.96
C GLY A 168 41.61 -45.81 -3.70
N SER A 169 42.16 -46.60 -2.78
CA SER A 169 41.49 -46.90 -1.51
C SER A 169 41.47 -45.67 -0.59
N LYS A 170 40.43 -45.56 0.24
CA LYS A 170 40.24 -44.41 1.14
C LYS A 170 41.31 -44.39 2.24
N ALA A 171 42.06 -43.30 2.34
CA ALA A 171 43.10 -43.11 3.35
C ALA A 171 42.53 -42.59 4.66
N VAL A 172 41.72 -41.52 4.61
CA VAL A 172 40.98 -40.98 5.78
C VAL A 172 39.58 -40.52 5.36
N SER A 173 38.75 -40.12 6.33
CA SER A 173 37.47 -39.45 6.06
C SER A 173 37.63 -38.10 5.36
N ASP A 174 36.83 -37.90 4.31
CA ASP A 174 36.75 -36.71 3.49
C ASP A 174 36.50 -35.45 4.34
N PHE A 175 37.20 -34.36 4.04
CA PHE A 175 36.97 -33.07 4.68
C PHE A 175 35.88 -32.33 3.94
N ASN A 176 34.83 -31.91 4.66
CA ASN A 176 33.76 -31.08 4.11
C ASN A 176 33.86 -29.70 4.78
N ALA A 177 34.09 -28.64 3.99
CA ALA A 177 34.16 -27.28 4.51
C ALA A 177 32.77 -26.74 4.88
N ILE A 178 32.71 -25.67 5.69
CA ILE A 178 31.46 -24.96 5.97
C ILE A 178 30.95 -24.32 4.67
N PRO A 179 29.77 -24.72 4.13
CA PRO A 179 29.32 -24.27 2.82
C PRO A 179 29.16 -22.76 2.73
N LYS A 180 29.46 -22.18 1.56
CA LYS A 180 29.25 -20.75 1.30
C LYS A 180 27.80 -20.52 0.90
N LEU A 181 27.03 -19.93 1.81
CA LEU A 181 25.62 -19.62 1.61
C LEU A 181 25.44 -18.27 0.91
N PHE A 182 24.71 -18.29 -0.20
CA PHE A 182 24.23 -17.11 -0.93
C PHE A 182 22.71 -17.05 -0.83
N THR A 183 22.17 -15.85 -0.63
CA THR A 183 20.71 -15.64 -0.59
C THR A 183 20.31 -14.45 -1.45
N ARG A 184 19.12 -14.49 -2.07
CA ARG A 184 18.48 -13.31 -2.66
C ARG A 184 17.01 -13.24 -2.27
N ALA A 185 16.47 -12.02 -2.19
CA ALA A 185 15.04 -11.80 -2.02
C ALA A 185 14.37 -11.68 -3.40
N ILE A 186 13.18 -12.26 -3.55
CA ILE A 186 12.26 -12.03 -4.66
C ILE A 186 11.02 -11.39 -4.06
N ILE A 187 10.74 -10.16 -4.48
CA ILE A 187 9.53 -9.42 -4.09
C ILE A 187 8.50 -9.68 -5.17
N ILE A 188 7.34 -10.22 -4.76
CA ILE A 188 6.21 -10.53 -5.64
C ILE A 188 5.08 -9.54 -5.31
N ASP A 189 4.62 -8.81 -6.31
CA ASP A 189 3.40 -8.01 -6.24
C ASP A 189 2.18 -8.95 -6.16
N LYS A 190 1.29 -8.74 -5.18
CA LYS A 190 0.13 -9.61 -4.96
C LYS A 190 -1.00 -9.39 -5.97
N VAL A 191 -1.11 -8.19 -6.56
CA VAL A 191 -2.17 -7.80 -7.48
C VAL A 191 -1.81 -8.19 -8.91
N THR A 192 -0.57 -7.88 -9.33
CA THR A 192 -0.10 -8.15 -10.71
C THR A 192 0.60 -9.50 -10.85
N GLY A 193 1.14 -10.06 -9.76
CA GLY A 193 2.00 -11.24 -9.78
C GLY A 193 3.43 -10.96 -10.29
N GLU A 194 3.77 -9.71 -10.62
CA GLU A 194 5.10 -9.33 -11.10
C GLU A 194 6.18 -9.57 -10.05
N LYS A 195 7.40 -9.87 -10.51
CA LYS A 195 8.52 -10.28 -9.65
C LYS A 195 9.71 -9.35 -9.80
N THR A 196 10.06 -8.64 -8.74
CA THR A 196 11.34 -7.93 -8.61
C THR A 196 12.36 -8.87 -7.96
N ILE A 197 13.35 -9.31 -8.74
CA ILE A 197 14.41 -10.21 -8.28
C ILE A 197 15.58 -9.39 -7.72
N GLY A 198 15.86 -9.54 -6.44
CA GLY A 198 17.01 -8.93 -5.77
C GLY A 198 18.34 -9.59 -6.13
N LYS A 199 19.44 -8.89 -5.83
CA LYS A 199 20.80 -9.40 -6.04
C LYS A 199 21.16 -10.47 -5.01
N TRP A 200 22.01 -11.42 -5.43
CA TRP A 200 22.61 -12.38 -4.50
C TRP A 200 23.51 -11.67 -3.49
N THR A 201 23.49 -12.17 -2.25
CA THR A 201 24.32 -11.70 -1.13
C THR A 201 24.92 -12.90 -0.43
N ALA A 202 26.25 -12.94 -0.31
CA ALA A 202 26.96 -13.94 0.49
C ALA A 202 26.71 -13.71 1.98
N LYS A 203 26.33 -14.77 2.72
CA LYS A 203 26.04 -14.71 4.17
C LYS A 203 27.21 -15.14 5.05
N MET A 204 28.14 -15.93 4.53
CA MET A 204 29.25 -16.54 5.30
C MET A 204 30.62 -16.39 4.61
N GLY A 205 30.86 -15.18 4.08
CA GLY A 205 32.00 -14.88 3.23
C GLY A 205 31.92 -15.58 1.86
N ASN A 206 32.94 -15.37 1.03
CA ASN A 206 33.03 -15.89 -0.34
C ASN A 206 34.39 -16.54 -0.65
N SER A 207 35.04 -17.09 0.37
CA SER A 207 36.24 -17.91 0.25
C SER A 207 36.17 -19.15 1.14
N PHE A 208 36.85 -20.22 0.70
CA PHE A 208 37.20 -21.37 1.55
C PHE A 208 38.64 -21.22 2.00
N ASP A 209 38.88 -21.37 3.30
CA ASP A 209 40.23 -21.31 3.87
C ASP A 209 41.14 -22.41 3.28
N LYS A 210 42.45 -22.14 3.27
CA LYS A 210 43.45 -23.19 3.02
C LYS A 210 43.31 -24.32 4.05
N ILE A 211 43.55 -25.57 3.64
CA ILE A 211 43.38 -26.75 4.50
C ILE A 211 44.68 -27.57 4.50
N LEU A 212 45.15 -27.97 5.68
CA LEU A 212 46.29 -28.89 5.79
C LEU A 212 45.82 -30.33 5.66
N SER A 213 46.49 -31.10 4.83
CA SER A 213 46.24 -32.53 4.67
C SER A 213 46.61 -33.29 5.95
N PRO A 214 45.84 -34.32 6.32
CA PRO A 214 46.14 -35.25 7.42
C PRO A 214 47.58 -35.75 7.39
N ILE A 215 48.18 -35.91 8.56
CA ILE A 215 49.44 -36.64 8.71
C ILE A 215 49.11 -38.10 8.92
N ILE A 216 49.62 -38.97 8.04
CA ILE A 216 49.47 -40.43 8.11
C ILE A 216 50.86 -41.04 8.24
N LYS A 217 51.09 -41.81 9.29
CA LYS A 217 52.41 -42.39 9.59
C LYS A 217 52.94 -43.28 8.46
N GLY A 218 54.12 -42.94 7.94
CA GLY A 218 54.77 -43.66 6.85
C GLY A 218 54.25 -43.34 5.43
N TYR A 219 53.38 -42.33 5.31
CA TYR A 219 52.87 -41.84 4.03
C TYR A 219 53.02 -40.31 3.90
N LYS A 220 53.18 -39.85 2.66
CA LYS A 220 53.32 -38.44 2.26
C LYS A 220 52.20 -38.10 1.27
N PRO A 221 51.42 -37.03 1.50
CA PRO A 221 50.45 -36.56 0.52
C PRO A 221 51.16 -35.86 -0.65
N ASP A 222 50.59 -35.96 -1.84
CA ASP A 222 50.96 -35.14 -3.01
C ASP A 222 50.73 -33.64 -2.77
N LYS A 223 49.65 -33.29 -2.05
CA LYS A 223 49.28 -31.95 -1.61
C LYS A 223 49.34 -31.88 -0.08
N LEU A 224 50.39 -31.30 0.50
CA LEU A 224 50.45 -31.06 1.96
C LEU A 224 49.48 -29.96 2.42
N LEU A 225 49.23 -28.97 1.55
CA LEU A 225 48.35 -27.83 1.79
C LEU A 225 47.46 -27.63 0.57
N ILE A 226 46.14 -27.74 0.76
CA ILE A 226 45.14 -27.33 -0.22
C ILE A 226 45.01 -25.81 -0.12
N PRO A 227 45.13 -25.04 -1.22
CA PRO A 227 45.13 -23.58 -1.19
C PRO A 227 43.76 -23.00 -0.85
N GLU A 228 43.74 -21.73 -0.45
CA GLU A 228 42.52 -20.96 -0.23
C GLU A 228 41.81 -20.69 -1.57
N VAL A 229 40.51 -20.97 -1.65
CA VAL A 229 39.69 -20.66 -2.84
C VAL A 229 38.97 -19.32 -2.60
N LYS A 230 39.13 -18.36 -3.50
CA LYS A 230 38.60 -16.99 -3.38
C LYS A 230 37.56 -16.67 -4.45
N ASN A 231 36.82 -15.58 -4.22
CA ASN A 231 35.87 -15.00 -5.16
C ASN A 231 34.74 -15.95 -5.58
N ILE A 232 34.31 -16.82 -4.65
CA ILE A 232 33.19 -17.74 -4.84
C ILE A 232 31.92 -16.91 -5.07
N THR A 233 31.12 -17.30 -6.05
CA THR A 233 29.85 -16.68 -6.42
C THR A 233 28.71 -17.67 -6.25
N GLU A 234 27.47 -17.19 -6.38
CA GLU A 234 26.25 -18.00 -6.43
C GLU A 234 26.23 -19.04 -7.57
N ASP A 235 27.08 -18.87 -8.59
CA ASP A 235 27.14 -19.73 -9.78
C ASP A 235 28.45 -20.53 -9.83
N THR A 236 29.24 -20.51 -8.75
CA THR A 236 30.38 -21.43 -8.58
C THR A 236 29.84 -22.83 -8.30
N GLU A 237 30.28 -23.82 -9.07
CA GLU A 237 29.97 -25.24 -8.84
C GLU A 237 30.63 -25.73 -7.54
N ASP A 238 30.13 -26.84 -6.99
CA ASP A 238 30.75 -27.47 -5.82
C ASP A 238 32.19 -27.92 -6.14
N ILE A 239 33.10 -27.68 -5.18
CA ILE A 239 34.54 -27.86 -5.39
C ILE A 239 34.97 -29.20 -4.81
N GLU A 240 35.43 -30.11 -5.67
CA GLU A 240 36.00 -31.40 -5.26
C GLU A 240 37.53 -31.41 -5.48
N ASP A 241 38.26 -31.73 -4.42
CA ASP A 241 39.71 -31.90 -4.42
C ASP A 241 40.06 -33.33 -4.00
N THR A 242 41.03 -33.97 -4.67
CA THR A 242 41.60 -35.24 -4.22
C THR A 242 43.05 -35.06 -3.80
N VAL A 243 43.43 -35.67 -2.68
CA VAL A 243 44.79 -35.76 -2.13
C VAL A 243 45.20 -37.24 -2.11
N THR A 244 46.34 -37.55 -2.71
CA THR A 244 46.84 -38.92 -2.87
C THR A 244 48.07 -39.18 -2.01
N TYR A 245 47.98 -40.17 -1.12
CA TYR A 245 49.06 -40.59 -0.25
C TYR A 245 49.96 -41.65 -0.91
N SER A 246 51.26 -41.36 -0.94
CA SER A 246 52.32 -42.30 -1.32
C SER A 246 53.07 -42.77 -0.08
N LYS A 247 53.48 -44.05 -0.03
CA LYS A 247 54.35 -44.55 1.02
C LYS A 247 55.72 -43.87 0.94
N ASN A 248 56.27 -43.46 2.08
CA ASN A 248 57.57 -42.77 2.15
C ASN A 248 58.69 -43.68 1.65
N THR A 249 59.64 -43.11 0.90
CA THR A 249 60.89 -43.77 0.49
C THR A 249 62.04 -43.46 1.46
N PRO A 250 63.13 -44.25 1.48
CA PRO A 250 64.30 -43.96 2.33
C PRO A 250 64.94 -42.60 2.08
N ASP A 251 64.84 -42.07 0.85
CA ASP A 251 65.36 -40.75 0.45
C ASP A 251 64.36 -39.59 0.65
N ASP A 252 63.22 -39.82 1.30
CA ASP A 252 62.21 -38.78 1.53
C ASP A 252 62.59 -37.96 2.78
N ASP A 253 63.07 -36.72 2.58
CA ASP A 253 63.52 -35.83 3.68
C ASP A 253 62.45 -35.70 4.77
N THR A 254 62.72 -36.27 5.94
CA THR A 254 61.80 -36.25 7.08
C THR A 254 61.83 -34.88 7.76
N VAL A 255 61.03 -33.94 7.26
CA VAL A 255 60.80 -32.65 7.93
C VAL A 255 60.27 -32.91 9.35
N PRO A 256 61.01 -32.55 10.41
CA PRO A 256 60.61 -32.89 11.77
C PRO A 256 59.56 -31.90 12.27
N ILE A 257 58.28 -32.24 12.07
CA ILE A 257 57.17 -31.55 12.73
C ILE A 257 56.85 -32.34 14.01
N THR A 258 57.08 -31.71 15.16
CA THR A 258 56.89 -32.32 16.48
C THR A 258 55.40 -32.53 16.77
N THR A 259 54.90 -33.74 16.54
CA THR A 259 53.58 -34.18 17.01
C THR A 259 53.63 -34.61 18.49
N PRO A 260 52.55 -34.41 19.27
CA PRO A 260 52.39 -35.07 20.56
C PRO A 260 52.34 -36.60 20.37
N PRO A 261 52.91 -37.42 21.26
CA PRO A 261 52.82 -38.87 21.14
C PRO A 261 51.43 -39.34 21.56
N GLY A 262 50.63 -39.89 20.64
CA GLY A 262 49.34 -40.48 21.02
C GLY A 262 48.22 -40.56 19.99
N ASP A 263 48.49 -40.61 18.68
CA ASP A 263 47.59 -41.21 17.68
C ASP A 263 48.35 -41.36 16.34
N ASP A 264 48.12 -42.45 15.59
CA ASP A 264 48.84 -42.72 14.33
C ASP A 264 48.34 -41.89 13.12
N MET A 265 47.29 -41.08 13.33
CA MET A 265 46.64 -40.23 12.33
C MET A 265 46.17 -38.91 12.96
N VAL A 266 46.45 -37.77 12.32
CA VAL A 266 45.92 -36.46 12.73
C VAL A 266 44.90 -35.99 11.68
N PRO A 267 43.66 -35.62 12.06
CA PRO A 267 42.63 -35.19 11.10
C PRO A 267 43.00 -33.90 10.37
N PRO A 268 42.35 -33.59 9.23
CA PRO A 268 42.60 -32.34 8.51
C PRO A 268 42.23 -31.14 9.38
N ILE A 269 43.08 -30.11 9.38
CA ILE A 269 42.84 -28.87 10.13
C ILE A 269 42.88 -27.67 9.19
N THR A 270 41.92 -26.76 9.37
CA THR A 270 42.03 -25.39 8.85
C THR A 270 43.08 -24.65 9.69
N PRO A 271 44.17 -24.13 9.10
CA PRO A 271 45.15 -23.36 9.84
C PRO A 271 44.50 -22.06 10.31
N ARG A 272 44.24 -21.95 11.63
CA ARG A 272 43.72 -20.70 12.21
C ARG A 272 44.64 -19.54 11.82
N GLY A 273 44.09 -18.56 11.11
CA GLY A 273 44.73 -17.26 10.95
C GLY A 273 45.06 -16.67 12.32
N ILE A 274 46.20 -16.02 12.42
CA ILE A 274 46.61 -15.29 13.63
C ILE A 274 45.52 -14.26 13.94
N ILE A 275 44.94 -14.35 15.13
CA ILE A 275 43.81 -13.50 15.53
C ILE A 275 44.33 -12.07 15.74
N ILE A 276 43.93 -11.17 14.85
CA ILE A 276 43.96 -9.72 15.10
C ILE A 276 42.57 -9.38 15.68
N PRO A 277 42.48 -8.63 16.81
CA PRO A 277 41.20 -8.24 17.41
C PRO A 277 40.35 -7.39 16.45
N PRO A 278 39.02 -7.32 16.65
CA PRO A 278 38.10 -6.77 15.67
C PRO A 278 38.36 -5.28 15.40
N VAL A 279 38.64 -4.96 14.14
CA VAL A 279 38.54 -3.57 13.67
C VAL A 279 37.06 -3.25 13.51
N THR A 280 36.58 -2.26 14.26
CA THR A 280 35.22 -1.75 14.14
C THR A 280 34.93 -1.24 12.72
N PRO A 281 33.70 -1.39 12.20
CA PRO A 281 33.35 -0.79 10.93
C PRO A 281 33.44 0.74 11.02
N PRO A 282 33.91 1.44 9.97
CA PRO A 282 33.94 2.89 9.96
C PRO A 282 32.51 3.45 9.89
N ASN A 283 31.98 3.88 11.03
CA ASN A 283 30.88 4.83 11.05
C ASN A 283 31.39 6.16 10.47
N ASN A 284 30.98 6.49 9.25
CA ASN A 284 30.45 7.80 8.87
C ASN A 284 30.07 7.85 7.38
N LEU A 285 28.77 7.79 7.10
CA LEU A 285 28.19 8.48 5.95
C LEU A 285 27.29 9.60 6.48
N ILE A 286 27.81 10.82 6.47
CA ILE A 286 27.03 12.02 6.75
C ILE A 286 26.23 12.34 5.49
N ILE A 287 24.91 12.16 5.55
CA ILE A 287 23.97 12.77 4.58
C ILE A 287 23.07 13.73 5.36
N ASN A 288 23.40 15.02 5.29
CA ASN A 288 22.57 16.07 5.83
C ASN A 288 21.49 16.47 4.80
N ASN A 289 20.23 16.12 5.04
CA ASN A 289 19.18 17.17 5.12
C ASN A 289 17.83 16.68 5.68
N LYS A 290 17.38 17.36 6.75
CA LYS A 290 16.01 17.84 7.01
C LYS A 290 14.82 16.98 6.51
N ASN A 291 14.22 16.19 7.42
CA ASN A 291 13.07 16.65 8.24
C ASN A 291 12.65 15.58 9.27
N ASN A 292 11.97 16.01 10.34
CA ASN A 292 11.48 15.15 11.43
C ASN A 292 10.44 14.13 10.90
N SER A 293 10.33 12.90 11.39
CA SER A 293 10.32 12.49 12.81
C SER A 293 10.91 11.08 13.07
N LYS A 294 11.46 10.86 14.27
CA LYS A 294 12.05 9.57 14.68
C LYS A 294 10.97 8.61 15.21
N LYS A 295 10.83 7.43 14.60
CA LYS A 295 10.33 6.21 15.26
C LYS A 295 11.42 5.14 15.15
N VAL A 296 12.02 4.76 16.27
CA VAL A 296 13.04 3.71 16.32
C VAL A 296 12.33 2.36 16.35
N ILE A 297 12.74 1.43 15.48
CA ILE A 297 12.29 0.04 15.50
C ILE A 297 13.52 -0.84 15.76
N ASN A 298 13.57 -1.49 16.93
CA ASN A 298 14.65 -2.40 17.27
C ASN A 298 14.42 -3.77 16.63
N TRP A 299 15.42 -4.29 15.93
CA TRP A 299 15.39 -5.62 15.31
C TRP A 299 15.98 -6.69 16.24
N THR A 300 15.26 -6.99 17.32
CA THR A 300 15.52 -8.16 18.18
C THR A 300 14.20 -8.69 18.76
N ASP A 301 13.31 -9.19 17.89
CA ASP A 301 12.31 -10.20 18.25
C ASP A 301 11.67 -10.78 16.97
N LEU A 302 11.54 -12.11 16.93
CA LEU A 302 10.85 -12.99 15.97
C LEU A 302 11.73 -14.14 15.43
N SER A 303 12.12 -15.02 16.35
CA SER A 303 12.41 -16.43 16.02
C SER A 303 11.98 -17.33 17.17
N ASN A 304 10.71 -17.76 17.16
CA ASN A 304 10.30 -19.16 17.33
C ASN A 304 8.77 -19.32 17.27
N ASP A 305 8.34 -20.25 16.42
CA ASP A 305 7.14 -21.09 16.45
C ASP A 305 5.78 -20.54 16.96
N ARG A 306 4.78 -20.57 16.05
CA ARG A 306 3.74 -21.62 16.16
C ARG A 306 2.94 -21.86 14.88
N LEU A 307 2.54 -23.12 14.71
CA LEU A 307 1.63 -23.60 13.67
C LEU A 307 0.18 -23.15 13.92
N LEU A 308 -0.62 -23.10 12.85
CA LEU A 308 -2.06 -22.80 12.85
C LEU A 308 -2.87 -23.79 13.70
N PRO A 309 -4.09 -23.42 14.16
CA PRO A 309 -5.26 -23.88 13.39
C PRO A 309 -6.41 -22.85 13.25
N SER A 310 -7.40 -23.24 12.44
CA SER A 310 -8.65 -22.53 12.12
C SER A 310 -9.80 -22.84 13.07
N THR A 311 -10.65 -21.83 13.34
CA THR A 311 -12.09 -21.86 13.71
C THR A 311 -12.63 -20.44 13.45
N GLY A 312 -13.86 -20.15 13.03
CA GLY A 312 -15.07 -20.98 12.87
C GLY A 312 -16.31 -20.21 13.40
N ASP A 313 -17.35 -20.13 12.57
CA ASP A 313 -18.77 -19.76 12.86
C ASP A 313 -19.23 -18.29 13.04
N ASP A 314 -20.05 -17.89 12.05
CA ASP A 314 -21.43 -17.34 12.12
C ASP A 314 -21.81 -16.01 12.83
N GLN A 315 -22.42 -15.10 12.04
CA GLN A 315 -23.90 -14.94 12.04
C GLN A 315 -24.50 -14.38 10.73
N LYS A 316 -25.68 -14.93 10.39
CA LYS A 316 -26.80 -14.47 9.53
C LYS A 316 -27.02 -12.93 9.53
N SER A 317 -27.61 -12.23 8.54
CA SER A 317 -28.13 -12.51 7.17
C SER A 317 -28.62 -11.14 6.54
N GLN A 318 -29.23 -10.97 5.36
CA GLN A 318 -29.92 -11.92 4.46
C GLN A 318 -29.92 -11.56 2.93
N LYS A 319 -30.84 -10.72 2.43
CA LYS A 319 -31.10 -10.40 1.00
C LYS A 319 -31.78 -9.04 0.83
N TYR A 320 -31.34 -8.23 -0.14
CA TYR A 320 -32.22 -7.40 -1.00
C TYR A 320 -31.61 -7.29 -2.42
N LEU A 321 -32.40 -6.85 -3.41
CA LEU A 321 -32.22 -7.14 -4.83
C LEU A 321 -32.45 -5.88 -5.71
N GLY A 322 -31.59 -5.66 -6.71
CA GLY A 322 -31.69 -4.54 -7.67
C GLY A 322 -30.88 -3.30 -7.25
N VAL A 323 -30.29 -2.52 -8.15
CA VAL A 323 -30.53 -2.37 -9.60
C VAL A 323 -29.20 -2.29 -10.39
N LEU A 324 -29.24 -2.61 -11.70
CA LEU A 324 -28.14 -2.38 -12.66
C LEU A 324 -27.79 -0.87 -12.76
N GLY A 325 -26.59 -0.42 -13.11
CA GLY A 325 -25.38 -1.13 -13.56
C GLY A 325 -24.70 -0.34 -14.69
N SER A 326 -23.41 -0.04 -14.54
CA SER A 326 -22.53 0.53 -15.59
C SER A 326 -21.09 0.11 -15.32
N LEU A 327 -20.78 -1.17 -15.58
CA LEU A 327 -19.45 -1.74 -15.36
C LEU A 327 -18.50 -1.32 -16.50
N LEU A 328 -17.77 -0.23 -16.33
CA LEU A 328 -16.73 0.22 -17.25
C LEU A 328 -15.42 -0.56 -17.04
N LEU A 329 -15.40 -1.82 -17.49
CA LEU A 329 -14.17 -2.62 -17.55
C LEU A 329 -13.19 -2.04 -18.58
N GLY A 330 -12.21 -1.28 -18.10
CA GLY A 330 -11.03 -0.88 -18.85
C GLY A 330 -10.10 -2.06 -19.14
N ILE A 331 -10.49 -2.95 -20.05
CA ILE A 331 -9.64 -4.07 -20.48
C ILE A 331 -8.48 -3.54 -21.33
N SER A 332 -7.32 -3.33 -20.70
CA SER A 332 -6.05 -3.09 -21.39
C SER A 332 -5.54 -4.39 -22.02
N ALA A 333 -5.86 -4.61 -23.29
CA ALA A 333 -5.42 -5.78 -24.03
C ALA A 333 -3.93 -5.69 -24.42
N ILE A 334 -3.07 -6.43 -23.71
CA ILE A 334 -1.69 -6.67 -24.13
C ILE A 334 -1.68 -7.68 -25.29
N LEU A 335 -1.45 -7.20 -26.52
CA LEU A 335 -1.32 -8.05 -27.70
C LEU A 335 0.09 -8.67 -27.79
N ILE A 336 0.20 -9.95 -27.42
CA ILE A 336 1.35 -10.80 -27.78
C ILE A 336 1.05 -11.44 -29.13
N PHE A 337 1.83 -11.12 -30.17
CA PHE A 337 1.78 -11.86 -31.44
C PHE A 337 3.06 -12.68 -31.65
N MET A 338 2.92 -14.00 -31.60
CA MET A 338 4.04 -14.93 -31.82
C MET A 338 4.45 -15.02 -33.29
N LYS A 339 5.76 -15.10 -33.49
CA LYS A 339 6.45 -15.17 -34.80
C LYS A 339 6.31 -16.56 -35.43
N ARG A 340 5.52 -16.68 -36.51
CA ARG A 340 5.42 -17.92 -37.30
C ARG A 340 6.69 -18.11 -38.15
N LYS A 341 7.45 -19.18 -37.91
CA LYS A 341 8.55 -19.62 -38.80
C LYS A 341 7.97 -20.24 -40.07
N ASN A 342 8.48 -19.82 -41.23
CA ASN A 342 8.38 -20.54 -42.49
C ASN A 342 9.79 -20.86 -43.01
N LYS A 343 10.18 -22.12 -42.90
CA LYS A 343 10.92 -22.91 -43.91
C LYS A 343 11.11 -24.34 -43.38
#